data_AF-A0AAJ0MUH5-F1
#
_entry.id   AF-A0AAJ0MUH5-F1
#
_cell.length_a   1.000
_cell.length_b   1.000
_cell.length_c   1.000
_cell.angle_alpha   90.00
_cell.angle_beta   90.00
_cell.angle_gamma   90.00
#
_symmetry.space_group_name_H-M   'P 1'
#
loop_
_entity.id
_entity.type
_entity.pdbx_description
1 polymer ?
#
loop_
_entity_poly.entity_id
_entity_poly.type
_entity_poly.pdbx_seq_one_letter_code
_entity_poly.pdbx_strand_id
1 'polypeptide(L)'
;MESVASGCHLCSIVFWDENSTGLFVSSRPRALQPEHACVWAKYLWVEDHCTKSDFELLCGYKTFGTESDTTPQDLPRGRQDSRFTLSLAWLRIVRGYQRTEFTYESDRLIALSGVAKAIEHSKGFTYVAGTWKELWPLDLLWWYHGWDPSKEEPTDFTKSKPPSWSWAARKWGKDFLLLERFDFDIPLITYRAQFKYFTCPTSTDRYTGTRADKEGIILTIKSRVKRGLAAWKWRFKCWLLAVRASDTEWVYVYWDPGQEPRLGESVLLLILISMESENTNKKDPYQIGLVLMLEEGVKKKNGQPCYRRVGYFNEGGFGNHETWGEETICLC
;
A
#
# COMPACT_ATOMS: atom_id res chain seq x y z
N MET A 1 17.23 -16.25 44.00
CA MET A 1 16.54 -15.02 44.41
C MET A 1 16.37 -14.15 43.19
N GLU A 2 15.10 -13.84 42.91
CA GLU A 2 14.60 -13.03 41.79
C GLU A 2 15.17 -11.61 41.81
N SER A 3 15.27 -10.96 40.64
CA SER A 3 14.34 -9.87 40.33
C SER A 3 14.33 -9.59 38.83
N VAL A 4 13.11 -9.52 38.31
CA VAL A 4 12.70 -9.11 36.96
C VAL A 4 12.71 -7.58 36.87
N ALA A 5 13.24 -7.03 35.77
CA ALA A 5 12.88 -5.70 35.29
C ALA A 5 12.92 -5.65 33.76
N SER A 6 11.71 -5.64 33.20
CA SER A 6 11.34 -5.41 31.81
C SER A 6 11.63 -3.97 31.35
N GLY A 7 12.14 -3.80 30.12
CA GLY A 7 12.24 -2.51 29.46
C GLY A 7 12.40 -2.64 27.94
N CYS A 8 11.35 -2.31 27.19
CA CYS A 8 11.36 -2.21 25.73
C CYS A 8 12.36 -1.12 25.25
N HIS A 9 13.44 -1.52 24.59
CA HIS A 9 14.41 -0.63 23.91
C HIS A 9 14.36 -0.81 22.38
N LEU A 10 13.24 -0.47 21.73
CA LEU A 10 13.12 -0.49 20.25
C LEU A 10 12.51 0.82 19.73
N CYS A 11 13.08 1.95 20.15
CA CYS A 11 12.91 3.26 19.50
C CYS A 11 14.29 3.91 19.39
N SER A 12 15.06 3.47 18.41
CA SER A 12 16.41 3.98 18.16
C SER A 12 16.47 4.42 16.70
N ILE A 13 16.58 5.73 16.49
CA ILE A 13 16.91 6.29 15.18
C ILE A 13 18.38 5.96 14.92
N VAL A 14 18.65 5.36 13.76
CA VAL A 14 19.99 4.97 13.33
C VAL A 14 20.68 6.17 12.69
N PHE A 15 21.84 6.56 13.23
CA PHE A 15 22.68 7.62 12.66
C PHE A 15 24.01 7.02 12.17
N TRP A 16 24.58 7.60 11.11
CA TRP A 16 25.94 7.37 10.65
C TRP A 16 26.71 8.68 10.80
N ASP A 17 27.88 8.62 11.41
CA ASP A 17 28.81 9.73 11.60
C ASP A 17 29.95 9.59 10.58
N GLU A 18 30.18 10.64 9.79
CA GLU A 18 31.21 10.66 8.74
C GLU A 18 32.63 10.47 9.26
N ASN A 19 32.86 10.63 10.57
CA ASN A 19 34.18 10.48 11.20
C ASN A 19 34.37 9.17 11.98
N SER A 20 33.38 8.28 12.04
CA SER A 20 33.50 7.03 12.79
C SER A 20 32.97 5.82 12.01
N THR A 21 33.75 4.73 12.01
CA THR A 21 33.51 3.52 11.21
C THR A 21 32.41 2.60 11.78
N GLY A 22 31.38 3.14 12.45
CA GLY A 22 30.37 2.34 13.14
C GLY A 22 28.99 2.99 13.33
N LEU A 23 27.98 2.12 13.44
CA LEU A 23 26.57 2.46 13.75
C LEU A 23 26.44 2.87 15.23
N PHE A 24 25.74 3.96 15.51
CA PHE A 24 25.39 4.35 16.89
C PHE A 24 23.89 4.57 17.08
N VAL A 25 23.40 4.14 18.25
CA VAL A 25 22.03 4.29 18.73
C VAL A 25 21.98 5.46 19.72
N SER A 26 21.23 6.52 19.40
CA SER A 26 21.01 7.66 20.32
C SER A 26 19.68 7.53 21.06
N SER A 27 19.71 7.72 22.38
CA SER A 27 18.58 7.55 23.30
C SER A 27 17.86 8.85 23.70
N ARG A 28 18.08 9.97 22.99
CA ARG A 28 17.41 11.26 23.32
C ARG A 28 16.78 11.94 22.10
N PRO A 29 15.50 12.38 22.18
CA PRO A 29 14.84 13.10 21.10
C PRO A 29 15.28 14.57 21.14
N ARG A 30 16.33 14.93 20.41
CA ARG A 30 16.48 16.31 19.94
C ARG A 30 15.77 16.43 18.60
N ALA A 31 15.12 17.57 18.39
CA ALA A 31 14.39 17.90 17.17
C ALA A 31 15.11 17.36 15.92
N LEU A 32 14.45 16.45 15.19
CA LEU A 32 14.99 15.89 13.96
C LEU A 32 15.11 17.03 12.94
N GLN A 33 16.33 17.54 12.78
CA GLN A 33 16.70 18.37 11.64
C GLN A 33 16.69 17.48 10.37
N PRO A 34 16.09 17.92 9.25
CA PRO A 34 16.05 17.17 7.99
C PRO A 34 17.42 16.72 7.48
N GLU A 35 18.49 17.47 7.77
CA GLU A 35 19.86 17.05 7.40
C GLU A 35 20.28 15.71 8.02
N HIS A 36 19.75 15.33 9.18
CA HIS A 36 20.10 14.08 9.87
C HIS A 36 19.36 12.85 9.33
N ALA A 37 18.36 13.01 8.46
CA ALA A 37 17.71 11.90 7.77
C ALA A 37 18.54 11.37 6.58
N CYS A 38 19.63 12.06 6.20
CA CYS A 38 20.47 11.75 5.04
C CYS A 38 21.25 10.42 5.10
N VAL A 39 21.29 9.74 6.24
CA VAL A 39 21.99 8.45 6.39
C VAL A 39 21.36 7.35 5.53
N TRP A 40 20.04 7.38 5.36
CA TRP A 40 19.31 6.41 4.52
C TRP A 40 19.50 6.64 3.03
N ALA A 41 19.74 7.89 2.62
CA ALA A 41 19.99 8.23 1.23
C ALA A 41 21.18 7.40 0.72
N LYS A 42 22.33 7.39 1.41
CA LYS A 42 23.52 6.67 0.93
C LYS A 42 23.32 5.15 0.71
N TYR A 43 22.43 4.50 1.47
CA TYR A 43 22.11 3.07 1.33
C TYR A 43 21.13 2.79 0.18
N LEU A 44 20.22 3.73 -0.11
CA LEU A 44 19.25 3.65 -1.20
C LEU A 44 19.79 4.14 -2.55
N TRP A 45 20.95 4.79 -2.57
CA TRP A 45 21.62 5.32 -3.77
C TRP A 45 22.34 4.25 -4.61
N VAL A 46 22.37 2.99 -4.16
CA VAL A 46 23.06 1.90 -4.87
C VAL A 46 22.28 1.44 -6.12
N GLU A 47 21.00 1.80 -6.23
CA GLU A 47 20.18 1.54 -7.41
C GLU A 47 19.41 2.82 -7.79
N ASP A 48 19.29 3.13 -9.08
CA ASP A 48 18.69 4.35 -9.69
C ASP A 48 17.19 4.58 -9.38
N HIS A 49 16.71 4.25 -8.18
CA HIS A 49 15.28 4.10 -7.89
C HIS A 49 14.77 4.96 -6.73
N CYS A 50 15.61 5.45 -5.82
CA CYS A 50 15.21 6.37 -4.75
C CYS A 50 16.22 7.51 -4.61
N THR A 51 15.75 8.74 -4.82
CA THR A 51 16.62 9.93 -4.80
C THR A 51 16.45 10.71 -3.50
N LYS A 52 17.48 11.46 -3.09
CA LYS A 52 17.37 12.46 -2.00
C LYS A 52 16.17 13.41 -2.24
N SER A 53 15.88 13.72 -3.50
CA SER A 53 14.72 14.50 -3.91
C SER A 53 13.37 13.88 -3.57
N ASP A 54 13.21 12.55 -3.60
CA ASP A 54 11.94 11.89 -3.24
C ASP A 54 11.64 12.09 -1.75
N PHE A 55 12.65 11.92 -0.89
CA PHE A 55 12.49 12.17 0.56
C PHE A 55 12.29 13.65 0.88
N GLU A 56 13.03 14.55 0.23
CA GLU A 56 12.85 16.00 0.36
C GLU A 56 11.44 16.46 -0.08
N LEU A 57 10.89 15.85 -1.14
CA LEU A 57 9.53 16.12 -1.61
C LEU A 57 8.47 15.72 -0.57
N LEU A 58 8.65 14.55 0.05
CA LEU A 58 7.77 14.05 1.10
C LEU A 58 7.88 14.86 2.39
N CYS A 59 9.07 15.38 2.72
CA CYS A 59 9.30 16.23 3.88
C CYS A 59 9.04 17.73 3.63
N GLY A 60 8.73 18.12 2.40
CA GLY A 60 8.32 19.49 2.08
C GLY A 60 9.45 20.52 1.94
N TYR A 61 10.67 20.11 1.59
CA TYR A 61 11.81 21.03 1.46
C TYR A 61 11.71 22.04 0.29
N LYS A 62 10.62 21.99 -0.50
CA LYS A 62 10.22 23.06 -1.42
C LYS A 62 8.72 23.25 -1.32
N THR A 63 8.28 24.16 -0.45
CA THR A 63 6.90 24.65 -0.47
C THR A 63 6.66 25.38 -1.80
N PHE A 64 5.81 24.80 -2.67
CA PHE A 64 4.97 25.66 -3.50
C PHE A 64 4.18 26.56 -2.55
N GLY A 65 4.20 27.87 -2.83
CA GLY A 65 3.66 28.90 -1.96
C GLY A 65 2.24 28.60 -1.47
N THR A 66 1.97 29.07 -0.26
CA THR A 66 0.65 29.19 0.38
C THR A 66 -0.49 29.41 -0.61
N GLU A 67 -1.46 28.50 -0.67
CA GLU A 67 -2.78 28.79 -1.22
C GLU A 67 -3.87 28.41 -0.21
N SER A 68 -4.74 29.39 0.02
CA SER A 68 -5.88 29.45 0.93
C SER A 68 -7.01 28.49 0.57
N ASP A 69 -7.75 28.06 1.59
CA ASP A 69 -9.08 27.43 1.53
C ASP A 69 -10.00 28.15 0.54
N THR A 70 -10.10 27.62 -0.68
CA THR A 70 -11.20 27.92 -1.59
C THR A 70 -11.56 26.63 -2.33
N THR A 71 -12.81 26.23 -2.16
CA THR A 71 -13.45 25.09 -2.83
C THR A 71 -13.19 25.17 -4.34
N PRO A 72 -12.48 24.21 -4.95
CA PRO A 72 -12.15 24.29 -6.37
C PRO A 72 -13.31 23.74 -7.21
N GLN A 73 -14.19 24.63 -7.67
CA GLN A 73 -15.13 24.30 -8.74
C GLN A 73 -14.61 24.58 -10.15
N ASP A 74 -13.48 25.29 -10.33
CA ASP A 74 -12.92 25.55 -11.67
C ASP A 74 -11.38 25.66 -11.68
N LEU A 75 -10.66 24.54 -11.56
CA LEU A 75 -9.19 24.52 -11.74
C LEU A 75 -8.78 24.10 -13.17
N PRO A 76 -7.80 24.77 -13.82
CA PRO A 76 -7.39 24.47 -15.19
C PRO A 76 -6.77 23.08 -15.36
N ARG A 77 -7.05 22.44 -16.51
CA ARG A 77 -6.46 21.18 -16.96
C ARG A 77 -4.92 21.30 -17.01
N GLY A 78 -4.21 20.37 -16.36
CA GLY A 78 -2.75 20.27 -16.37
C GLY A 78 -2.06 20.37 -15.00
N ARG A 79 -2.78 20.65 -13.89
CA ARG A 79 -2.15 20.60 -12.55
C ARG A 79 -1.92 19.14 -12.15
N GLN A 80 -0.67 18.69 -12.24
CA GLN A 80 -0.19 17.38 -11.81
C GLN A 80 -0.76 17.06 -10.41
N ASP A 81 -1.46 15.94 -10.28
CA ASP A 81 -2.06 15.53 -9.01
C ASP A 81 -0.95 15.36 -7.95
N SER A 82 -0.92 16.27 -6.97
CA SER A 82 0.08 16.24 -5.91
C SER A 82 0.12 14.91 -5.16
N ARG A 83 -1.01 14.20 -5.04
CA ARG A 83 -1.05 12.86 -4.43
C ARG A 83 -0.32 11.85 -5.28
N PHE A 84 -0.42 11.94 -6.60
CA PHE A 84 0.31 11.05 -7.51
C PHE A 84 1.82 11.22 -7.34
N THR A 85 2.33 12.45 -7.38
CA THR A 85 3.77 12.72 -7.24
C THR A 85 4.29 12.30 -5.86
N LEU A 86 3.53 12.54 -4.79
CA LEU A 86 3.91 12.11 -3.43
C LEU A 86 3.85 10.59 -3.27
N SER A 87 2.85 9.92 -3.87
CA SER A 87 2.77 8.45 -3.88
C SER A 87 3.94 7.86 -4.63
N LEU A 88 4.31 8.40 -5.79
CA LEU A 88 5.49 7.97 -6.54
C LEU A 88 6.77 8.03 -5.69
N ALA A 89 7.00 9.15 -5.01
CA ALA A 89 8.14 9.31 -4.12
C ALA A 89 8.15 8.27 -2.99
N TRP A 90 6.99 8.03 -2.36
CA TRP A 90 6.87 7.01 -1.31
C TRP A 90 7.11 5.60 -1.85
N LEU A 91 6.49 5.24 -2.98
CA LEU A 91 6.59 3.89 -3.55
C LEU A 91 8.01 3.60 -4.07
N ARG A 92 8.77 4.62 -4.47
CA ARG A 92 10.22 4.50 -4.76
C ARG A 92 11.03 4.13 -3.52
N ILE A 93 10.78 4.79 -2.39
CA ILE A 93 11.40 4.43 -1.10
C ILE A 93 11.06 2.99 -0.73
N VAL A 94 9.77 2.62 -0.82
CA VAL A 94 9.32 1.24 -0.53
C VAL A 94 9.97 0.24 -1.49
N ARG A 95 10.09 0.57 -2.79
CA ARG A 95 10.70 -0.30 -3.81
C ARG A 95 12.18 -0.57 -3.54
N GLY A 96 12.94 0.46 -3.15
CA GLY A 96 14.33 0.28 -2.73
C GLY A 96 14.44 -0.54 -1.45
N TYR A 97 13.57 -0.25 -0.47
CA TYR A 97 13.59 -0.93 0.81
C TYR A 97 13.21 -2.42 0.73
N GLN A 98 12.21 -2.79 -0.08
CA GLN A 98 11.79 -4.20 -0.20
C GLN A 98 12.86 -5.13 -0.81
N ARG A 99 13.85 -4.57 -1.51
CA ARG A 99 14.99 -5.32 -2.09
C ARG A 99 16.08 -5.63 -1.06
N THR A 100 16.01 -5.02 0.12
CA THR A 100 16.95 -5.32 1.20
C THR A 100 16.69 -6.70 1.79
N GLU A 101 17.75 -7.38 2.21
CA GLU A 101 17.66 -8.67 2.88
C GLU A 101 17.31 -8.48 4.35
N PHE A 102 16.15 -8.97 4.77
CA PHE A 102 15.71 -8.92 6.16
C PHE A 102 16.15 -10.18 6.90
N THR A 103 16.83 -10.01 8.04
CA THR A 103 17.07 -11.12 8.96
C THR A 103 15.77 -11.60 9.61
N TYR A 104 14.84 -10.67 9.88
CA TYR A 104 13.52 -10.97 10.43
C TYR A 104 12.44 -10.25 9.62
N GLU A 105 11.61 -11.03 8.92
CA GLU A 105 10.52 -10.52 8.08
C GLU A 105 9.46 -9.73 8.89
N SER A 106 9.32 -10.02 10.19
CA SER A 106 8.46 -9.28 11.12
C SER A 106 8.83 -7.81 11.27
N ASP A 107 10.08 -7.44 10.94
CA ASP A 107 10.63 -6.12 11.22
C ASP A 107 10.50 -5.16 10.03
N ARG A 108 9.92 -5.60 8.90
CA ARG A 108 9.78 -4.78 7.68
C ARG A 108 9.15 -3.42 7.94
N LEU A 109 8.01 -3.40 8.63
CA LEU A 109 7.34 -2.12 8.95
C LEU A 109 8.13 -1.32 9.99
N ILE A 110 8.67 -2.00 11.01
CA ILE A 110 9.40 -1.37 12.11
C ILE A 110 10.64 -0.64 11.60
N ALA A 111 11.43 -1.28 10.75
CA ALA A 111 12.67 -0.69 10.26
C ALA A 111 12.45 0.50 9.31
N LEU A 112 11.27 0.62 8.67
CA LEU A 112 10.89 1.83 7.91
C LEU A 112 10.14 2.88 8.77
N SER A 113 9.77 2.54 10.01
CA SER A 113 8.95 3.42 10.86
C SER A 113 9.60 4.75 11.21
N GLY A 114 10.94 4.81 11.26
CA GLY A 114 11.67 6.06 11.49
C GLY A 114 11.49 7.07 10.35
N VAL A 115 11.61 6.58 9.11
CA VAL A 115 11.35 7.37 7.89
C VAL A 115 9.89 7.82 7.85
N ALA A 116 8.96 6.90 8.14
CA ALA A 116 7.54 7.23 8.20
C ALA A 116 7.24 8.33 9.24
N LYS A 117 7.82 8.24 10.45
CA LYS A 117 7.66 9.27 11.49
C LYS A 117 8.21 10.63 11.06
N ALA A 118 9.34 10.66 10.36
CA ALA A 118 9.94 11.91 9.88
C ALA A 118 9.06 12.60 8.83
N ILE A 119 8.50 11.84 7.89
CA ILE A 119 7.57 12.35 6.87
C ILE A 119 6.26 12.80 7.53
N GLU A 120 5.69 11.99 8.43
CA GLU A 120 4.48 12.33 9.17
C GLU A 120 4.65 13.65 9.95
N HIS A 121 5.76 13.81 10.66
CA HIS A 121 6.04 15.05 11.39
C HIS A 121 6.16 16.27 10.47
N SER A 122 6.77 16.10 9.30
CA SER A 122 7.04 17.22 8.38
C SER A 122 5.81 17.60 7.53
N LYS A 123 5.00 16.62 7.11
CA LYS A 123 3.88 16.80 6.17
C LYS A 123 2.51 16.82 6.86
N GLY A 124 2.41 16.31 8.09
CA GLY A 124 1.14 16.06 8.77
C GLY A 124 0.37 14.85 8.23
N PHE A 125 1.04 13.97 7.47
CA PHE A 125 0.44 12.74 6.95
C PHE A 125 0.24 11.69 8.04
N THR A 126 -0.71 10.78 7.84
CA THR A 126 -0.97 9.70 8.80
C THR A 126 -0.48 8.37 8.25
N TYR A 127 0.62 7.85 8.81
CA TYR A 127 1.13 6.54 8.43
C TYR A 127 0.28 5.40 9.01
N VAL A 128 -0.08 4.43 8.16
CA VAL A 128 -0.85 3.24 8.54
C VAL A 128 -0.30 2.00 7.83
N ALA A 129 0.50 1.21 8.55
CA ALA A 129 1.01 -0.11 8.17
C ALA A 129 1.47 -0.22 6.70
N GLY A 130 2.32 0.69 6.25
CA GLY A 130 2.89 0.66 4.89
C GLY A 130 2.27 1.66 3.91
N THR A 131 1.14 2.29 4.24
CA THR A 131 0.51 3.32 3.40
C THR A 131 0.30 4.62 4.16
N TRP A 132 0.01 5.70 3.43
CA TRP A 132 -0.44 6.97 3.98
C TRP A 132 -1.95 7.11 3.81
N LYS A 133 -2.66 7.51 4.87
CA LYS A 133 -4.09 7.83 4.81
C LYS A 133 -4.42 8.83 3.69
N GLU A 134 -3.49 9.72 3.36
CA GLU A 134 -3.64 10.77 2.36
C GLU A 134 -3.40 10.28 0.93
N LEU A 135 -2.66 9.17 0.76
CA LEU A 135 -2.22 8.61 -0.53
C LEU A 135 -2.80 7.20 -0.82
N TRP A 136 -3.65 6.71 0.08
CA TRP A 136 -4.06 5.31 0.18
C TRP A 136 -4.61 4.62 -1.08
N PRO A 137 -5.39 5.22 -2.00
CA PRO A 137 -5.92 4.41 -3.07
C PRO A 137 -4.86 4.13 -4.12
N LEU A 138 -3.73 4.86 -4.14
CA LEU A 138 -2.58 4.64 -5.02
C LEU A 138 -1.57 3.69 -4.38
N ASP A 139 -1.26 3.91 -3.10
CA ASP A 139 -0.32 3.09 -2.32
C ASP A 139 -0.76 1.62 -2.20
N LEU A 140 -2.07 1.34 -2.33
CA LEU A 140 -2.60 -0.03 -2.28
C LEU A 140 -2.52 -0.76 -3.63
N LEU A 141 -2.16 -0.09 -4.73
CA LEU A 141 -2.15 -0.63 -6.10
C LEU A 141 -0.80 -1.27 -6.47
N TRP A 142 -0.41 -2.24 -5.66
CA TRP A 142 0.74 -3.10 -5.92
C TRP A 142 0.30 -4.53 -6.28
N TRP A 143 1.18 -5.31 -6.90
CA TRP A 143 1.02 -6.75 -7.10
C TRP A 143 2.37 -7.46 -6.91
N TYR A 144 2.34 -8.77 -6.68
CA TYR A 144 3.56 -9.56 -6.51
C TYR A 144 4.23 -9.84 -7.85
N HIS A 145 5.55 -9.68 -7.91
CA HIS A 145 6.36 -10.07 -9.06
C HIS A 145 7.34 -11.18 -8.69
N GLY A 146 7.73 -12.00 -9.67
CA GLY A 146 8.79 -13.00 -9.49
C GLY A 146 8.54 -14.01 -8.38
N TRP A 147 7.28 -14.33 -8.07
CA TRP A 147 6.94 -15.33 -7.08
C TRP A 147 7.36 -16.73 -7.56
N ASP A 148 7.99 -17.46 -6.67
CA ASP A 148 8.40 -18.85 -6.86
C ASP A 148 7.92 -19.66 -5.64
N PRO A 149 6.86 -20.49 -5.78
CA PRO A 149 6.33 -21.28 -4.68
C PRO A 149 7.37 -22.22 -4.05
N SER A 150 8.41 -22.60 -4.81
CA SER A 150 9.47 -23.48 -4.30
C SER A 150 10.41 -22.80 -3.31
N LYS A 151 10.39 -21.46 -3.28
CA LYS A 151 11.21 -20.61 -2.40
C LYS A 151 10.39 -20.01 -1.25
N GLU A 152 9.17 -20.49 -1.04
CA GLU A 152 8.30 -20.03 0.04
C GLU A 152 8.78 -20.60 1.38
N GLU A 153 9.53 -19.77 2.11
CA GLU A 153 9.88 -20.07 3.49
C GLU A 153 8.68 -19.79 4.40
N PRO A 154 8.42 -20.65 5.41
CA PRO A 154 7.47 -20.34 6.47
C PRO A 154 7.89 -19.04 7.14
N THR A 155 7.12 -17.98 6.89
CA THR A 155 7.40 -16.68 7.48
C THR A 155 6.85 -16.68 8.89
N ASP A 156 7.76 -16.64 9.87
CA ASP A 156 7.41 -16.58 11.28
C ASP A 156 6.90 -15.17 11.64
N PHE A 157 5.68 -14.86 11.23
CA PHE A 157 4.97 -13.61 11.59
C PHE A 157 4.42 -13.63 13.02
N THR A 158 4.88 -14.55 13.89
CA THR A 158 4.36 -14.70 15.26
C THR A 158 4.47 -13.43 16.11
N LYS A 159 5.47 -12.58 15.82
CA LYS A 159 5.70 -11.33 16.57
C LYS A 159 4.87 -10.15 16.06
N SER A 160 4.69 -10.04 14.75
CA SER A 160 3.91 -8.96 14.14
C SER A 160 3.44 -9.39 12.74
N LYS A 161 2.13 -9.33 12.52
CA LYS A 161 1.46 -9.61 11.26
C LYS A 161 0.93 -8.29 10.70
N PRO A 162 1.53 -7.75 9.62
CA PRO A 162 0.93 -6.68 8.85
C PRO A 162 -0.42 -7.13 8.27
N PRO A 163 -1.38 -6.22 8.09
CA PRO A 163 -2.64 -6.55 7.44
C PRO A 163 -2.42 -6.92 5.97
N SER A 164 -3.32 -7.70 5.36
CA SER A 164 -3.12 -8.29 4.03
C SER A 164 -2.97 -7.25 2.91
N TRP A 165 -3.54 -6.07 3.10
CA TRP A 165 -3.44 -4.92 2.20
C TRP A 165 -2.13 -4.13 2.31
N SER A 166 -1.32 -4.41 3.34
CA SER A 166 0.01 -3.83 3.49
C SER A 166 0.98 -4.47 2.50
N TRP A 167 1.81 -3.66 1.84
CA TRP A 167 2.92 -4.20 1.04
C TRP A 167 3.91 -5.01 1.89
N ALA A 168 3.91 -4.85 3.21
CA ALA A 168 4.77 -5.61 4.11
C ALA A 168 4.17 -6.97 4.52
N ALA A 169 2.95 -7.31 4.08
CA ALA A 169 2.26 -8.54 4.47
C ALA A 169 3.02 -9.83 4.13
N ARG A 170 3.94 -9.78 3.14
CA ARG A 170 4.76 -10.92 2.70
C ARG A 170 6.16 -10.49 2.27
N LYS A 171 7.09 -11.43 2.17
CA LYS A 171 8.51 -11.21 1.80
C LYS A 171 8.72 -10.75 0.35
N TRP A 172 7.92 -11.27 -0.56
CA TRP A 172 8.15 -11.16 -2.02
C TRP A 172 8.21 -9.74 -2.55
N GLY A 173 8.90 -9.54 -3.67
CA GLY A 173 8.94 -8.24 -4.35
C GLY A 173 7.56 -7.83 -4.86
N LYS A 174 7.26 -6.54 -4.74
CA LYS A 174 6.05 -5.91 -5.24
C LYS A 174 6.41 -4.94 -6.34
N ASP A 175 5.66 -5.03 -7.43
CA ASP A 175 5.59 -3.96 -8.40
C ASP A 175 4.42 -3.05 -8.07
N PHE A 176 4.58 -1.79 -8.41
CA PHE A 176 3.61 -0.74 -8.13
C PHE A 176 3.10 -0.18 -9.44
N LEU A 177 1.78 -0.05 -9.58
CA LEU A 177 1.15 0.46 -10.79
C LEU A 177 1.77 1.78 -11.26
N LEU A 178 2.03 2.66 -10.30
CA LEU A 178 2.56 4.00 -10.57
C LEU A 178 4.00 3.98 -11.10
N LEU A 179 4.78 2.95 -10.80
CA LEU A 179 6.18 2.85 -11.23
C LEU A 179 6.36 2.12 -12.56
N GLU A 180 5.40 1.28 -12.96
CA GLU A 180 5.54 0.38 -14.12
C GLU A 180 4.78 0.84 -15.38
N ARG A 181 3.79 1.75 -15.26
CA ARG A 181 2.88 2.07 -16.38
C ARG A 181 2.98 3.48 -16.97
N PHE A 182 3.77 4.38 -16.39
CA PHE A 182 3.73 5.80 -16.78
C PHE A 182 5.09 6.30 -17.23
N ASP A 183 5.45 5.97 -18.48
CA ASP A 183 6.69 6.48 -19.06
C ASP A 183 6.56 7.92 -19.58
N PHE A 184 5.49 8.37 -20.27
CA PHE A 184 5.47 9.75 -20.79
C PHE A 184 4.13 10.51 -20.90
N ASP A 185 2.98 9.90 -20.56
CA ASP A 185 1.69 10.61 -20.44
C ASP A 185 1.11 10.35 -19.05
N ILE A 186 0.79 11.40 -18.28
CA ILE A 186 0.10 11.23 -16.99
C ILE A 186 -1.39 11.11 -17.28
N PRO A 187 -2.00 9.91 -17.21
CA PRO A 187 -3.43 9.77 -17.42
C PRO A 187 -4.21 10.51 -16.33
N LEU A 188 -5.39 11.01 -16.69
CA LEU A 188 -6.30 11.59 -15.72
C LEU A 188 -6.75 10.51 -14.73
N ILE A 189 -6.29 10.62 -13.48
CA ILE A 189 -6.68 9.73 -12.39
C ILE A 189 -7.94 10.26 -11.74
N THR A 190 -9.02 9.49 -11.81
CA THR A 190 -10.24 9.74 -11.05
C THR A 190 -10.30 8.80 -9.86
N TYR A 191 -10.36 9.37 -8.66
CA TYR A 191 -10.47 8.61 -7.42
C TYR A 191 -11.91 8.20 -7.20
N ARG A 192 -12.17 6.88 -7.24
CA ARG A 192 -13.52 6.33 -7.12
C ARG A 192 -13.86 5.95 -5.68
N ALA A 193 -12.85 5.60 -4.89
CA ALA A 193 -13.02 5.17 -3.52
C ALA A 193 -12.79 6.29 -2.50
N GLN A 194 -13.55 6.25 -1.40
CA GLN A 194 -13.50 7.21 -0.31
C GLN A 194 -13.00 6.54 0.98
N PHE A 195 -11.94 7.09 1.56
CA PHE A 195 -11.48 6.70 2.89
C PHE A 195 -12.45 7.21 3.94
N LYS A 196 -12.89 6.34 4.85
CA LYS A 196 -13.71 6.75 5.98
C LYS A 196 -12.85 6.94 7.22
N TYR A 197 -12.25 5.86 7.70
CA TYR A 197 -11.38 5.83 8.86
C TYR A 197 -10.61 4.52 8.90
N PHE A 198 -9.65 4.41 9.82
CA PHE A 198 -9.01 3.15 10.16
C PHE A 198 -9.14 2.87 11.66
N THR A 199 -9.09 1.60 12.04
CA THR A 199 -8.98 1.17 13.43
C THR A 199 -7.62 0.52 13.65
N CYS A 200 -7.00 0.84 14.78
CA CYS A 200 -5.69 0.33 15.15
C CYS A 200 -5.72 0.00 16.66
N PRO A 201 -5.26 -1.19 17.10
CA PRO A 201 -5.36 -1.57 18.50
C PRO A 201 -4.55 -0.66 19.43
N THR A 202 -3.38 -0.22 18.96
CA THR A 202 -2.55 0.78 19.65
C THR A 202 -2.02 1.81 18.67
N SER A 203 -1.64 2.99 19.15
CA SER A 203 -1.04 4.03 18.31
C SER A 203 0.29 3.60 17.68
N THR A 204 0.99 2.66 18.28
CA THR A 204 2.26 2.11 17.77
C THR A 204 2.07 1.03 16.71
N ASP A 205 0.99 0.25 16.78
CA ASP A 205 0.76 -0.87 15.84
C ASP A 205 0.69 -0.39 14.37
N ARG A 206 0.26 0.86 14.14
CA ARG A 206 0.25 1.45 12.78
C ARG A 206 1.64 1.56 12.15
N TYR A 207 2.70 1.50 12.95
CA TYR A 207 4.09 1.53 12.48
C TYR A 207 4.74 0.16 12.43
N THR A 208 4.23 -0.79 13.19
CA THR A 208 4.92 -2.06 13.45
C THR A 208 4.16 -3.27 12.96
N GLY A 209 2.87 -3.12 12.63
CA GLY A 209 1.93 -4.23 12.50
C GLY A 209 1.37 -4.64 13.86
N THR A 210 0.44 -5.60 13.85
CA THR A 210 -0.23 -6.11 15.06
C THR A 210 0.26 -7.51 15.40
N ARG A 211 0.34 -7.83 16.70
CA ARG A 211 0.56 -9.21 17.12
C ARG A 211 -0.58 -10.13 16.69
N ALA A 212 -0.29 -11.41 16.47
CA ALA A 212 -1.27 -12.40 16.01
C ALA A 212 -2.47 -12.59 16.96
N ASP A 213 -2.31 -12.32 18.25
CA ASP A 213 -3.34 -12.45 19.29
C ASP A 213 -4.25 -11.21 19.45
N LYS A 214 -4.01 -10.14 18.67
CA LYS A 214 -4.79 -8.90 18.73
C LYS A 214 -5.68 -8.72 17.50
N GLU A 215 -6.72 -7.90 17.63
CA GLU A 215 -7.46 -7.40 16.47
C GLU A 215 -6.48 -6.73 15.48
N GLY A 216 -6.63 -6.97 14.19
CA GLY A 216 -5.75 -6.38 13.17
C GLY A 216 -6.00 -4.90 12.94
N ILE A 217 -5.19 -4.29 12.08
CA ILE A 217 -5.41 -2.92 11.59
C ILE A 217 -6.42 -2.99 10.45
N ILE A 218 -7.51 -2.21 10.55
CA ILE A 218 -8.62 -2.30 9.60
C ILE A 218 -8.83 -0.95 8.93
N LEU A 219 -8.87 -0.93 7.60
CA LEU A 219 -9.29 0.24 6.83
C LEU A 219 -10.79 0.14 6.53
N THR A 220 -11.50 1.25 6.67
CA THR A 220 -12.91 1.36 6.26
C THR A 220 -13.00 2.25 5.03
N ILE A 221 -13.39 1.66 3.91
CA ILE A 221 -13.38 2.26 2.59
C ILE A 221 -14.78 2.16 2.00
N LYS A 222 -15.30 3.27 1.48
CA LYS A 222 -16.55 3.27 0.70
C LYS A 222 -16.21 3.34 -0.77
N SER A 223 -16.70 2.40 -1.58
CA SER A 223 -16.53 2.44 -3.03
C SER A 223 -17.55 1.57 -3.75
N ARG A 224 -17.46 1.57 -5.08
CA ARG A 224 -18.15 0.65 -5.96
C ARG A 224 -17.57 -0.75 -5.85
N VAL A 225 -18.45 -1.74 -5.69
CA VAL A 225 -18.11 -3.14 -5.55
C VAL A 225 -18.96 -4.03 -6.44
N LYS A 226 -18.39 -5.18 -6.79
CA LYS A 226 -19.10 -6.26 -7.49
C LYS A 226 -18.68 -7.59 -6.93
N ARG A 227 -19.65 -8.47 -6.71
CA ARG A 227 -19.42 -9.85 -6.28
C ARG A 227 -19.41 -10.74 -7.51
N GLY A 228 -18.49 -11.68 -7.54
CA GLY A 228 -18.37 -12.67 -8.60
C GLY A 228 -17.85 -13.99 -8.06
N LEU A 229 -17.74 -14.98 -8.94
CA LEU A 229 -17.23 -16.30 -8.60
C LEU A 229 -15.91 -16.54 -9.31
N ALA A 230 -14.96 -17.16 -8.61
CA ALA A 230 -13.73 -17.63 -9.21
C ALA A 230 -14.03 -18.68 -10.29
N ALA A 231 -13.59 -18.46 -11.52
CA ALA A 231 -13.91 -19.30 -12.66
C ALA A 231 -12.77 -19.36 -13.67
N TRP A 232 -12.56 -20.53 -14.27
CA TRP A 232 -11.63 -20.68 -15.39
C TRP A 232 -12.17 -19.97 -16.63
N LYS A 233 -11.33 -19.14 -17.23
CA LYS A 233 -11.62 -18.47 -18.49
C LYS A 233 -10.48 -18.70 -19.47
N TRP A 234 -10.82 -19.15 -20.67
CA TRP A 234 -9.86 -19.29 -21.76
C TRP A 234 -9.52 -17.92 -22.34
N ARG A 235 -8.24 -17.54 -22.30
CA ARG A 235 -7.72 -16.33 -22.95
C ARG A 235 -6.21 -16.45 -23.17
N PHE A 236 -5.65 -15.72 -24.14
CA PHE A 236 -4.21 -15.73 -24.43
C PHE A 236 -3.63 -17.14 -24.64
N LYS A 237 -4.45 -18.05 -25.19
CA LYS A 237 -4.12 -19.46 -25.43
C LYS A 237 -3.81 -20.27 -24.16
N CYS A 238 -4.32 -19.85 -23.00
CA CYS A 238 -4.26 -20.62 -21.76
C CYS A 238 -5.54 -20.46 -20.92
N TRP A 239 -5.70 -21.34 -19.93
CA TRP A 239 -6.73 -21.20 -18.92
C TRP A 239 -6.22 -20.27 -17.82
N LEU A 240 -6.97 -19.20 -17.56
CA LEU A 240 -6.69 -18.25 -16.49
C LEU A 240 -7.80 -18.32 -15.44
N LEU A 241 -7.43 -18.30 -14.17
CA LEU A 241 -8.39 -18.15 -13.08
C LEU A 241 -8.81 -16.68 -13.02
N ALA A 242 -10.07 -16.41 -13.38
CA ALA A 242 -10.64 -15.06 -13.43
C ALA A 242 -11.84 -14.95 -12.50
N VAL A 243 -12.43 -13.76 -12.42
CA VAL A 243 -13.68 -13.53 -11.68
C VAL A 243 -14.83 -13.37 -12.67
N ARG A 244 -15.80 -14.28 -12.59
CA ARG A 244 -17.07 -14.19 -13.32
C ARG A 244 -18.06 -13.39 -12.50
N ALA A 245 -18.32 -12.15 -12.89
CA ALA A 245 -19.26 -11.26 -12.22
C ALA A 245 -20.70 -11.42 -12.72
N SER A 246 -20.86 -11.84 -13.98
CA SER A 246 -22.11 -12.28 -14.59
C SER A 246 -21.81 -13.21 -15.77
N ASP A 247 -22.81 -13.64 -16.52
CA ASP A 247 -22.59 -14.48 -17.71
C ASP A 247 -21.76 -13.76 -18.79
N THR A 248 -21.91 -12.44 -18.89
CA THR A 248 -21.21 -11.61 -19.88
C THR A 248 -20.05 -10.80 -19.29
N GLU A 249 -20.06 -10.53 -17.98
CA GLU A 249 -19.04 -9.73 -17.30
C GLU A 249 -17.97 -10.60 -16.65
N TRP A 250 -16.73 -10.47 -17.12
CA TRP A 250 -15.58 -11.19 -16.60
C TRP A 250 -14.44 -10.21 -16.34
N VAL A 251 -13.77 -10.38 -15.20
CA VAL A 251 -12.64 -9.54 -14.79
C VAL A 251 -11.43 -10.43 -14.61
N TYR A 252 -10.35 -10.12 -15.34
CA TYR A 252 -9.06 -10.75 -15.11
C TYR A 252 -8.38 -10.08 -13.94
N VAL A 253 -7.71 -10.91 -13.16
CA VAL A 253 -7.11 -10.48 -11.91
C VAL A 253 -5.72 -11.06 -11.78
N TYR A 254 -4.89 -10.34 -11.05
CA TYR A 254 -3.59 -10.79 -10.58
C TYR A 254 -3.79 -11.25 -9.14
N TRP A 255 -3.78 -12.57 -8.95
CA TRP A 255 -3.92 -13.16 -7.63
C TRP A 255 -2.66 -12.92 -6.82
N ASP A 256 -2.83 -12.57 -5.55
CA ASP A 256 -1.75 -12.62 -4.59
C ASP A 256 -1.35 -14.11 -4.41
N PRO A 257 -0.07 -14.47 -4.45
CA PRO A 257 0.31 -15.87 -4.54
C PRO A 257 -0.15 -16.71 -3.36
N GLY A 258 -0.61 -17.93 -3.58
CA GLY A 258 -1.13 -18.78 -2.51
C GLY A 258 -2.37 -18.20 -1.82
N GLN A 259 -3.02 -17.20 -2.42
CA GLN A 259 -4.33 -16.66 -2.00
C GLN A 259 -5.40 -16.92 -3.06
N GLU A 260 -5.10 -17.73 -4.08
CA GLU A 260 -6.02 -18.08 -5.14
C GLU A 260 -7.26 -18.79 -4.54
N PRO A 261 -8.48 -18.35 -4.90
CA PRO A 261 -9.70 -19.00 -4.47
C PRO A 261 -9.89 -20.37 -5.11
N ARG A 262 -10.71 -21.21 -4.47
CA ARG A 262 -11.23 -22.42 -5.10
C ARG A 262 -12.21 -22.04 -6.22
N LEU A 263 -12.33 -22.92 -7.21
CA LEU A 263 -13.31 -22.74 -8.28
C LEU A 263 -14.73 -22.61 -7.69
N GLY A 264 -15.45 -21.57 -8.10
CA GLY A 264 -16.80 -21.26 -7.62
C GLY A 264 -16.85 -20.47 -6.30
N GLU A 265 -15.72 -20.17 -5.68
CA GLU A 265 -15.68 -19.39 -4.44
C GLU A 265 -16.00 -17.91 -4.69
N SER A 266 -16.66 -17.28 -3.72
CA SER A 266 -17.10 -15.88 -3.83
C SER A 266 -15.93 -14.92 -3.68
N VAL A 267 -15.84 -13.97 -4.59
CA VAL A 267 -14.83 -12.93 -4.66
C VAL A 267 -15.50 -11.57 -4.75
N LEU A 268 -14.93 -10.57 -4.06
CA LEU A 268 -15.39 -9.19 -4.08
C LEU A 268 -14.37 -8.32 -4.82
N LEU A 269 -14.81 -7.62 -5.86
CA LEU A 269 -14.03 -6.64 -6.59
C LEU A 269 -14.35 -5.25 -6.04
N LEU A 270 -13.33 -4.50 -5.62
CA LEU A 270 -13.45 -3.15 -5.08
C LEU A 270 -12.69 -2.16 -5.97
N ILE A 271 -13.38 -1.24 -6.63
CA ILE A 271 -12.73 -0.20 -7.45
C ILE A 271 -12.07 0.83 -6.54
N LEU A 272 -10.82 1.22 -6.83
CA LEU A 272 -10.13 2.31 -6.13
C LEU A 272 -10.00 3.57 -6.98
N ILE A 273 -9.55 3.42 -8.22
CA ILE A 273 -9.36 4.52 -9.17
C ILE A 273 -9.85 4.12 -10.55
N SER A 274 -10.10 5.13 -11.38
CA SER A 274 -10.23 4.97 -12.83
C SER A 274 -9.23 5.85 -13.55
N MET A 275 -8.69 5.36 -14.66
CA MET A 275 -7.66 6.04 -15.44
C MET A 275 -8.12 6.19 -16.89
N GLU A 276 -8.04 7.41 -17.40
CA GLU A 276 -8.38 7.74 -18.79
C GLU A 276 -7.11 8.01 -19.57
N SER A 277 -6.96 7.36 -20.72
CA SER A 277 -5.83 7.57 -21.63
C SER A 277 -6.22 8.59 -22.69
N GLU A 278 -5.50 9.71 -22.76
CA GLU A 278 -5.75 10.77 -23.75
C GLU A 278 -5.51 10.29 -25.19
N ASN A 279 -4.66 9.27 -25.38
CA ASN A 279 -4.16 8.83 -26.69
C ASN A 279 -4.87 7.60 -27.28
N THR A 280 -5.94 7.09 -26.67
CA THR A 280 -6.61 5.89 -27.18
C THR A 280 -8.01 6.19 -27.69
N ASN A 281 -8.32 5.74 -28.92
CA ASN A 281 -9.69 5.61 -29.44
C ASN A 281 -10.60 4.67 -28.60
N LYS A 282 -10.12 4.18 -27.45
CA LYS A 282 -10.92 3.44 -26.46
C LYS A 282 -11.70 4.45 -25.62
N LYS A 283 -13.03 4.41 -25.72
CA LYS A 283 -13.93 5.28 -24.96
C LYS A 283 -14.04 4.95 -23.47
N ASP A 284 -13.63 3.76 -23.04
CA ASP A 284 -13.87 3.31 -21.67
C ASP A 284 -12.64 3.47 -20.77
N PRO A 285 -12.78 4.10 -19.59
CA PRO A 285 -11.69 4.24 -18.62
C PRO A 285 -11.25 2.87 -18.07
N TYR A 286 -9.95 2.73 -17.81
CA TYR A 286 -9.42 1.59 -17.07
C TYR A 286 -9.87 1.69 -15.62
N GLN A 287 -10.50 0.63 -15.11
CA GLN A 287 -10.87 0.53 -13.71
C GLN A 287 -9.86 -0.33 -12.98
N ILE A 288 -9.44 0.16 -11.82
CA ILE A 288 -8.33 -0.41 -11.09
C ILE A 288 -8.71 -0.54 -9.63
N GLY A 289 -8.43 -1.70 -9.05
CA GLY A 289 -8.90 -1.99 -7.72
C GLY A 289 -8.32 -3.25 -7.11
N LEU A 290 -8.90 -3.60 -5.96
CA LEU A 290 -8.50 -4.75 -5.16
C LEU A 290 -9.45 -5.91 -5.38
N VAL A 291 -8.90 -7.12 -5.27
CA VAL A 291 -9.64 -8.36 -5.25
C VAL A 291 -9.62 -8.87 -3.82
N LEU A 292 -10.80 -9.09 -3.26
CA LEU A 292 -11.01 -9.31 -1.85
C LEU A 292 -11.79 -10.59 -1.59
N MET A 293 -11.47 -11.27 -0.49
CA MET A 293 -12.23 -12.42 0.02
C MET A 293 -12.56 -12.20 1.48
N LEU A 294 -13.64 -12.84 1.95
CA LEU A 294 -14.04 -12.75 3.34
C LEU A 294 -12.93 -13.34 4.24
N GLU A 295 -12.54 -12.61 5.27
CA GLU A 295 -11.63 -13.11 6.29
C GLU A 295 -12.45 -13.81 7.38
N GLU A 296 -12.37 -15.14 7.41
CA GLU A 296 -13.08 -15.94 8.41
C GLU A 296 -12.45 -15.75 9.80
N GLY A 297 -13.28 -15.72 10.85
CA GLY A 297 -12.81 -15.63 12.24
C GLY A 297 -12.57 -14.21 12.77
N VAL A 298 -12.52 -13.17 11.92
CA VAL A 298 -12.45 -11.77 12.37
C VAL A 298 -13.86 -11.26 12.68
N LYS A 299 -14.33 -11.47 13.92
CA LYS A 299 -15.61 -10.92 14.39
C LYS A 299 -15.42 -9.49 14.87
N LYS A 300 -15.88 -8.52 14.07
CA LYS A 300 -15.98 -7.13 14.55
C LYS A 300 -17.03 -7.00 15.64
N LYS A 301 -16.84 -6.06 16.57
CA LYS A 301 -17.84 -5.69 17.59
C LYS A 301 -19.21 -5.29 17.01
N ASN A 302 -19.24 -4.80 15.77
CA ASN A 302 -20.46 -4.39 15.06
C ASN A 302 -21.01 -5.47 14.09
N GLY A 303 -20.42 -6.66 14.04
CA GLY A 303 -20.83 -7.75 13.15
C GLY A 303 -20.56 -7.52 11.66
N GLN A 304 -19.91 -6.41 11.27
CA GLN A 304 -19.61 -6.13 9.87
C GLN A 304 -18.49 -7.07 9.37
N PRO A 305 -18.65 -7.69 8.18
CA PRO A 305 -17.63 -8.58 7.63
C PRO A 305 -16.33 -7.84 7.37
N CYS A 306 -15.20 -8.51 7.62
CA CYS A 306 -13.89 -8.04 7.23
C CYS A 306 -13.41 -8.84 6.02
N TYR A 307 -12.74 -8.17 5.09
CA TYR A 307 -12.22 -8.78 3.89
C TYR A 307 -10.71 -8.68 3.88
N ARG A 308 -10.04 -9.75 3.49
CA ARG A 308 -8.62 -9.74 3.15
C ARG A 308 -8.41 -9.45 1.67
N ARG A 309 -7.31 -8.78 1.36
CA ARG A 309 -6.77 -8.66 0.01
C ARG A 309 -6.25 -10.04 -0.45
N VAL A 310 -6.64 -10.41 -1.66
CA VAL A 310 -6.19 -11.65 -2.33
C VAL A 310 -5.69 -11.40 -3.75
N GLY A 311 -5.63 -10.14 -4.15
CA GLY A 311 -5.17 -9.79 -5.48
C GLY A 311 -5.56 -8.37 -5.87
N TYR A 312 -5.34 -8.10 -7.14
CA TYR A 312 -5.48 -6.81 -7.77
C TYR A 312 -6.05 -6.99 -9.18
N PHE A 313 -6.78 -6.00 -9.68
CA PHE A 313 -7.24 -6.00 -11.06
C PHE A 313 -7.04 -4.62 -11.71
N ASN A 314 -6.81 -4.66 -13.01
CA ASN A 314 -6.67 -3.47 -13.85
C ASN A 314 -7.20 -3.83 -15.23
N GLU A 315 -8.48 -3.54 -15.43
CA GLU A 315 -9.19 -3.91 -16.64
C GLU A 315 -9.87 -2.70 -17.27
N GLY A 316 -9.83 -2.63 -18.59
CA GLY A 316 -10.48 -1.58 -19.37
C GLY A 316 -11.53 -2.18 -20.31
N GLY A 317 -12.65 -1.47 -20.50
CA GLY A 317 -13.68 -1.84 -21.49
C GLY A 317 -14.52 -3.08 -21.17
N PHE A 318 -14.65 -3.45 -19.88
CA PHE A 318 -15.49 -4.58 -19.46
C PHE A 318 -16.56 -4.15 -18.45
N GLY A 319 -17.84 -4.31 -18.79
CA GLY A 319 -18.96 -4.00 -17.90
C GLY A 319 -19.16 -2.50 -17.66
N ASN A 320 -20.42 -2.09 -17.47
CA ASN A 320 -20.69 -0.73 -17.02
C ASN A 320 -20.48 -0.66 -15.50
N HIS A 321 -19.27 -0.27 -15.09
CA HIS A 321 -18.92 -0.14 -13.67
C HIS A 321 -19.77 0.89 -12.92
N GLU A 322 -20.51 1.76 -13.61
CA GLU A 322 -21.51 2.64 -12.98
C GLU A 322 -22.72 1.87 -12.43
N THR A 323 -22.93 0.63 -12.88
CA THR A 323 -23.98 -0.26 -12.36
C THR A 323 -23.54 -1.07 -11.14
N TRP A 324 -22.25 -1.00 -10.78
CA TRP A 324 -21.74 -1.68 -9.59
C TRP A 324 -22.30 -1.02 -8.32
N GLY A 325 -22.65 -1.84 -7.33
CA GLY A 325 -23.23 -1.38 -6.08
C GLY A 325 -22.22 -0.59 -5.26
N GLU A 326 -22.68 0.39 -4.49
CA GLU A 326 -21.81 1.15 -3.59
C GLU A 326 -21.91 0.59 -2.16
N GLU A 327 -20.79 0.13 -1.61
CA GLU A 327 -20.73 -0.48 -0.28
C GLU A 327 -19.59 0.14 0.55
N THR A 328 -19.73 0.07 1.89
CA THR A 328 -18.63 0.37 2.82
C THR A 328 -17.98 -0.95 3.25
N ILE A 329 -16.76 -1.15 2.79
CA ILE A 329 -15.96 -2.35 2.99
C ILE A 329 -14.95 -2.14 4.11
N CYS A 330 -14.74 -3.19 4.90
CA CYS A 330 -13.71 -3.24 5.92
C CYS A 330 -12.60 -4.16 5.46
N LEU A 331 -11.40 -3.59 5.34
CA LEU A 331 -10.23 -4.26 4.80
C LEU A 331 -9.25 -4.58 5.95
N CYS A 332 -9.07 -5.87 6.20
CA CYS A 332 -7.98 -6.48 6.96
C CYS A 332 -7.03 -7.15 5.96
#